data_AF-A0A9W8V735-F1
#
_entry.id   AF-A0A9W8V735-F1
#
_cell.length_a   1.000
_cell.length_b   1.000
_cell.length_c   1.000
_cell.angle_alpha   90.00
_cell.angle_beta   90.00
_cell.angle_gamma   90.00
#
_symmetry.space_group_name_H-M   'P 1'
#
loop_
_entity.id
_entity.type
_entity.pdbx_description
1 polymer ?
#
loop_
_entity_poly.entity_id
_entity_poly.type
_entity_poly.pdbx_seq_one_letter_code
_entity_poly.pdbx_strand_id
1 'polypeptide(L)'
;MAPFKVIIVGGGLSGALLANGLLNNNVDVTVYERDVQHSKREGYQIRLGDAAIKALTLCCTEEHSTAILRKLGQSTGVTLTAPTLCNTKLEPVLDLSTLPAYSKSSAINRVVLRDLLLEPVNAKSSIKFGKAFQRYEIISDDAGGDKVVVYFADGTSNTCDILIGADGSGSKVNKLVGAGNIVDIKTHWSFVSKGNVPMERLPELPSRLLKGPIITFSKGISLFYSLYLPASFDGRPQESVDSKIIYDAAQASYYWGLNIPKHLLPYNDISEIKDRRQACLDAIKDWAPD
;
A
#
# COMPACT_ATOMS: atom_id res chain seq x y z
N MET A 1 30.13 -6.35 -24.93
CA MET A 1 29.94 -5.85 -23.56
C MET A 1 28.95 -6.75 -22.85
N ALA A 2 29.15 -7.02 -21.56
CA ALA A 2 28.13 -7.69 -20.76
C ALA A 2 26.86 -6.83 -20.74
N PRO A 3 25.66 -7.44 -20.66
CA PRO A 3 24.41 -6.68 -20.60
C PRO A 3 24.36 -5.81 -19.33
N PHE A 4 23.77 -4.62 -19.46
CA PHE A 4 23.55 -3.71 -18.34
C PHE A 4 22.60 -4.34 -17.32
N LYS A 5 23.02 -4.38 -16.07
CA LYS A 5 22.38 -5.13 -14.99
C LYS A 5 21.96 -4.26 -13.83
N VAL A 6 20.72 -4.43 -13.39
CA VAL A 6 20.11 -3.72 -12.27
C VAL A 6 19.78 -4.69 -11.14
N ILE A 7 20.11 -4.31 -9.92
CA ILE A 7 19.64 -5.00 -8.71
C ILE A 7 18.66 -4.09 -7.97
N ILE A 8 17.46 -4.62 -7.69
CA ILE A 8 16.46 -3.96 -6.85
C ILE A 8 16.39 -4.68 -5.49
N VAL A 9 16.59 -3.96 -4.40
CA VAL A 9 16.39 -4.49 -3.05
C VAL A 9 14.98 -4.15 -2.59
N GLY A 10 14.13 -5.17 -2.43
CA GLY A 10 12.75 -5.06 -1.96
C GLY A 10 11.71 -5.52 -2.99
N GLY A 11 11.02 -6.63 -2.69
CA GLY A 11 9.92 -7.17 -3.50
C GLY A 11 8.56 -6.58 -3.12
N GLY A 12 8.51 -5.29 -2.76
CA GLY A 12 7.29 -4.55 -2.45
C GLY A 12 6.57 -4.04 -3.71
N LEU A 13 5.54 -3.21 -3.54
CA LEU A 13 4.76 -2.66 -4.66
C LEU A 13 5.64 -1.89 -5.66
N SER A 14 6.47 -0.97 -5.18
CA SER A 14 7.34 -0.13 -6.01
C SER A 14 8.44 -0.94 -6.70
N GLY A 15 9.12 -1.83 -5.96
CA GLY A 15 10.17 -2.68 -6.53
C GLY A 15 9.64 -3.63 -7.59
N ALA A 16 8.47 -4.25 -7.37
CA ALA A 16 7.81 -5.10 -8.35
C ALA A 16 7.37 -4.32 -9.60
N LEU A 17 6.77 -3.13 -9.43
CA LEU A 17 6.36 -2.29 -10.55
C LEU A 17 7.55 -1.85 -11.41
N LEU A 18 8.63 -1.38 -10.77
CA LEU A 18 9.86 -1.00 -11.47
C LEU A 18 10.48 -2.19 -12.21
N ALA A 19 10.52 -3.37 -11.60
CA ALA A 19 11.03 -4.58 -12.24
C ALA A 19 10.25 -4.93 -13.51
N ASN A 20 8.91 -4.81 -13.50
CA ASN A 20 8.10 -4.99 -14.72
C ASN A 20 8.53 -4.00 -15.82
N GLY A 21 8.69 -2.72 -15.47
CA GLY A 21 9.11 -1.69 -16.43
C GLY A 21 10.47 -2.00 -17.06
N LEU A 22 11.44 -2.42 -16.25
CA LEU A 22 12.78 -2.80 -16.72
C LEU A 22 12.75 -4.05 -17.60
N LEU A 23 12.03 -5.09 -17.18
CA LEU A 23 11.88 -6.34 -17.95
C LEU A 23 11.21 -6.11 -19.30
N ASN A 24 10.16 -5.28 -19.33
CA ASN A 24 9.45 -4.94 -20.57
C ASN A 24 10.28 -4.07 -21.53
N ASN A 25 11.40 -3.52 -21.05
CA ASN A 25 12.38 -2.78 -21.85
C ASN A 25 13.70 -3.56 -22.03
N ASN A 26 13.68 -4.88 -21.82
CA ASN A 26 14.83 -5.78 -22.02
C ASN A 26 16.07 -5.45 -21.17
N VAL A 27 15.89 -4.88 -19.98
CA VAL A 27 16.97 -4.65 -19.02
C VAL A 27 17.13 -5.88 -18.12
N ASP A 28 18.37 -6.34 -17.92
CA ASP A 28 18.66 -7.42 -16.97
C ASP A 28 18.43 -6.89 -15.55
N VAL A 29 17.40 -7.38 -14.88
CA VAL A 29 17.04 -6.96 -13.53
C VAL A 29 16.81 -8.16 -12.64
N THR A 30 17.34 -8.10 -11.41
CA THR A 30 17.02 -9.05 -10.35
C THR A 30 16.52 -8.32 -9.11
N VAL A 31 15.34 -8.70 -8.63
CA VAL A 31 14.76 -8.25 -7.37
C VAL A 31 15.20 -9.18 -6.24
N TYR A 32 15.67 -8.62 -5.14
CA TYR A 32 16.01 -9.37 -3.93
C TYR A 32 15.04 -9.00 -2.80
N GLU A 33 14.31 -9.99 -2.30
CA GLU A 33 13.33 -9.85 -1.23
C GLU A 33 13.79 -10.65 -0.01
N ARG A 34 13.75 -10.01 1.17
CA ARG A 34 14.21 -10.62 2.43
C ARG A 34 13.24 -11.69 2.93
N ASP A 35 11.95 -11.51 2.68
CA ASP A 35 10.93 -12.45 3.11
C ASP A 35 10.96 -13.72 2.26
N VAL A 36 10.45 -14.82 2.82
CA VAL A 36 10.21 -16.05 2.07
C VAL A 36 9.02 -15.89 1.11
N GLN A 37 9.03 -16.61 -0.02
CA GLN A 37 8.08 -16.43 -1.12
C GLN A 37 6.60 -16.44 -0.70
N HIS A 38 6.23 -17.34 0.21
CA HIS A 38 4.85 -17.52 0.68
C HIS A 38 4.64 -17.01 2.10
N SER A 39 5.43 -16.03 2.55
CA SER A 39 5.21 -15.38 3.84
C SER A 39 3.76 -14.90 3.91
N LYS A 40 2.98 -15.34 4.91
CA LYS A 40 1.64 -14.80 5.13
C LYS A 40 1.78 -13.30 5.39
N ARG A 41 1.24 -12.49 4.47
CA ARG A 41 1.20 -11.04 4.63
C ARG A 41 -0.23 -10.65 4.93
N GLU A 42 -0.43 -10.04 6.09
CA GLU A 42 -1.62 -9.24 6.31
C GLU A 42 -1.45 -7.94 5.51
N GLY A 43 -2.42 -7.64 4.66
CA GLY A 43 -2.41 -6.38 3.91
C GLY A 43 -3.66 -5.57 4.20
N TYR A 44 -3.44 -4.29 4.47
CA TYR A 44 -4.45 -3.25 4.46
C TYR A 44 -4.76 -2.81 3.03
N GLN A 45 -5.79 -1.97 2.88
CA GLN A 45 -6.13 -1.36 1.61
C GLN A 45 -5.15 -0.24 1.29
N ILE A 46 -4.74 -0.14 0.03
CA ILE A 46 -4.07 1.06 -0.50
C ILE A 46 -4.96 1.69 -1.55
N ARG A 47 -4.76 2.98 -1.82
CA ARG A 47 -5.48 3.70 -2.86
C ARG A 47 -4.52 4.12 -3.98
N LEU A 48 -4.95 3.91 -5.22
CA LEU A 48 -4.20 4.28 -6.42
C LEU A 48 -4.83 5.53 -7.04
N GLY A 49 -4.07 6.63 -7.07
CA GLY A 49 -4.44 7.84 -7.79
C GLY A 49 -3.84 7.86 -9.20
N ASP A 50 -4.11 8.93 -9.96
CA ASP A 50 -3.75 9.07 -11.38
C ASP A 50 -2.29 8.73 -11.70
N ALA A 51 -1.36 9.19 -10.85
CA ALA A 51 0.07 8.91 -11.03
C ALA A 51 0.40 7.41 -10.95
N ALA A 52 -0.28 6.69 -10.05
CA ALA A 52 -0.10 5.24 -9.92
C ALA A 52 -0.70 4.50 -11.12
N ILE A 53 -1.88 4.92 -11.58
CA ILE A 53 -2.52 4.36 -12.79
C ILE A 53 -1.63 4.57 -14.01
N LYS A 54 -1.10 5.79 -14.20
CA LYS A 54 -0.15 6.09 -15.27
C LYS A 54 1.11 5.24 -15.18
N ALA A 55 1.65 5.03 -13.98
CA ALA A 55 2.83 4.18 -13.78
C ALA A 55 2.55 2.71 -14.15
N LEU A 56 1.35 2.18 -13.84
CA LEU A 56 0.94 0.84 -14.27
C LEU A 56 0.94 0.72 -15.79
N THR A 57 0.38 1.70 -16.51
CA THR A 57 0.36 1.70 -17.98
C THR A 57 1.76 1.78 -18.59
N LEU A 58 2.70 2.49 -17.96
CA LEU A 58 4.06 2.65 -18.46
C LEU A 58 4.97 1.45 -18.15
N CYS A 59 4.74 0.75 -17.04
CA CYS A 59 5.63 -0.30 -16.56
C CYS A 59 5.11 -1.72 -16.83
N CYS A 60 3.80 -1.92 -16.98
CA CYS A 60 3.20 -3.23 -17.22
C CYS A 60 2.73 -3.35 -18.68
N THR A 61 2.49 -4.59 -19.12
CA THR A 61 1.78 -4.84 -20.38
C THR A 61 0.32 -4.37 -20.25
N GLU A 62 -0.34 -4.11 -21.38
CA GLU A 62 -1.75 -3.71 -21.40
C GLU A 62 -2.65 -4.76 -20.72
N GLU A 63 -2.42 -6.04 -21.01
CA GLU A 63 -3.14 -7.16 -20.38
C GLU A 63 -2.98 -7.16 -18.86
N HIS A 64 -1.75 -7.02 -18.37
CA HIS A 64 -1.48 -7.10 -16.94
C HIS A 64 -1.98 -5.86 -16.19
N SER A 65 -1.78 -4.66 -16.74
CA SER A 65 -2.35 -3.43 -16.19
C SER A 65 -3.88 -3.53 -16.12
N THR A 66 -4.53 -4.03 -17.17
CA THR A 66 -5.98 -4.29 -17.19
C THR A 66 -6.41 -5.27 -16.10
N ALA A 67 -5.66 -6.36 -15.89
CA ALA A 67 -5.93 -7.32 -14.83
C ALA A 67 -5.86 -6.69 -13.43
N ILE A 68 -4.91 -5.78 -13.19
CA ILE A 68 -4.80 -5.01 -11.94
C ILE A 68 -5.98 -4.05 -11.78
N LEU A 69 -6.32 -3.29 -12.82
CA LEU A 69 -7.41 -2.31 -12.79
C LEU A 69 -8.78 -2.98 -12.51
N ARG A 70 -8.96 -4.23 -12.94
CA ARG A 70 -10.15 -5.04 -12.62
C ARG A 70 -10.28 -5.39 -11.14
N LYS A 71 -9.23 -5.29 -10.33
CA LYS A 71 -9.26 -5.54 -8.87
C LYS A 71 -9.52 -4.28 -8.03
N LEU A 72 -9.72 -3.13 -8.67
CA LEU A 72 -10.09 -1.90 -7.97
C LEU A 72 -11.46 -2.04 -7.31
N GLY A 73 -11.58 -1.51 -6.11
CA GLY A 73 -12.81 -1.49 -5.32
C GLY A 73 -13.73 -0.36 -5.74
N GLN A 74 -15.00 -0.54 -5.46
CA GLN A 74 -16.07 0.41 -5.75
C GLN A 74 -16.59 1.04 -4.45
N SER A 75 -17.19 2.23 -4.56
CA SER A 75 -17.93 2.92 -3.50
C SER A 75 -19.24 3.42 -4.09
N THR A 76 -20.39 2.87 -3.67
CA THR A 76 -21.72 3.24 -4.20
C THR A 76 -21.77 3.35 -5.74
N GLY A 77 -21.19 2.38 -6.45
CA GLY A 77 -21.15 2.36 -7.93
C GLY A 77 -20.08 3.25 -8.58
N VAL A 78 -19.25 3.96 -7.82
CA VAL A 78 -18.15 4.79 -8.31
C VAL A 78 -16.80 4.20 -7.89
N THR A 79 -15.90 3.97 -8.86
CA THR A 79 -14.56 3.41 -8.60
C THR A 79 -13.57 4.47 -8.12
N LEU A 80 -13.73 5.73 -8.56
CA LEU A 80 -12.85 6.86 -8.22
C LEU A 80 -13.48 7.73 -7.13
N THR A 81 -12.92 7.68 -5.91
CA THR A 81 -13.37 8.50 -4.79
C THR A 81 -12.24 9.31 -4.18
N ALA A 82 -12.59 10.39 -3.49
CA ALA A 82 -11.70 11.21 -2.68
C ALA A 82 -12.23 11.24 -1.24
N PRO A 83 -11.37 11.47 -0.23
CA PRO A 83 -11.81 11.58 1.14
C PRO A 83 -12.74 12.79 1.35
N THR A 84 -13.77 12.61 2.19
CA THR A 84 -14.52 13.73 2.77
C THR A 84 -13.94 14.06 4.14
N LEU A 85 -13.57 15.32 4.37
CA LEU A 85 -13.23 15.79 5.72
C LEU A 85 -14.53 15.94 6.51
N CYS A 86 -14.58 15.33 7.68
CA CYS A 86 -15.72 15.40 8.59
C CYS A 86 -15.30 16.02 9.92
N ASN A 87 -16.26 16.65 10.60
CA ASN A 87 -16.09 17.07 11.99
C ASN A 87 -16.15 15.85 12.94
N THR A 88 -16.06 16.09 14.24
CA THR A 88 -16.11 15.00 15.24
C THR A 88 -17.47 14.30 15.29
N LYS A 89 -18.55 14.90 14.79
CA LYS A 89 -19.88 14.26 14.65
C LYS A 89 -20.03 13.48 13.34
N LEU A 90 -18.95 13.31 12.58
CA LEU A 90 -18.92 12.70 11.24
C LEU A 90 -19.73 13.46 10.18
N GLU A 91 -20.11 14.71 10.46
CA GLU A 91 -20.79 15.57 9.51
C GLU A 91 -19.77 16.12 8.50
N PRO A 92 -20.09 16.13 7.18
CA PRO A 92 -19.18 16.64 6.17
C PRO A 92 -18.85 18.13 6.38
N VAL A 93 -17.55 18.44 6.37
CA VAL A 93 -17.03 19.82 6.37
C VAL A 93 -16.54 20.20 4.97
N LEU A 94 -15.80 19.29 4.32
CA LEU A 94 -15.26 19.51 2.97
C LEU A 94 -15.21 18.19 2.21
N ASP A 95 -15.89 18.12 1.07
CA ASP A 95 -15.77 17.00 0.14
C ASP A 95 -14.65 17.27 -0.87
N LEU A 96 -13.51 16.60 -0.70
CA LEU A 96 -12.35 16.78 -1.59
C LEU A 96 -12.66 16.37 -3.03
N SER A 97 -13.70 15.56 -3.28
CA SER A 97 -14.10 15.17 -4.64
C SER A 97 -14.66 16.31 -5.47
N THR A 98 -15.04 17.42 -4.81
CA THR A 98 -15.53 18.64 -5.45
C THR A 98 -14.42 19.62 -5.82
N LEU A 99 -13.19 19.40 -5.33
CA LEU A 99 -12.03 20.25 -5.61
C LEU A 99 -11.36 19.82 -6.93
N PRO A 100 -11.26 20.70 -7.94
CA PRO A 100 -10.67 20.34 -9.23
C PRO A 100 -9.21 19.90 -9.14
N ALA A 101 -8.45 20.44 -8.18
CA ALA A 101 -7.04 20.14 -7.99
C ALA A 101 -6.78 18.85 -7.20
N TYR A 102 -7.81 18.21 -6.64
CA TYR A 102 -7.64 16.99 -5.86
C TYR A 102 -7.91 15.76 -6.72
N SER A 103 -6.85 15.01 -7.03
CA SER A 103 -6.99 13.74 -7.76
C SER A 103 -7.76 12.71 -6.94
N LYS A 104 -8.74 12.07 -7.59
CA LYS A 104 -9.45 10.93 -7.03
C LYS A 104 -8.56 9.69 -7.08
N SER A 105 -8.96 8.66 -6.33
CA SER A 105 -8.23 7.40 -6.27
C SER A 105 -9.17 6.21 -6.14
N SER A 106 -8.66 5.01 -6.31
CA SER A 106 -9.41 3.76 -6.15
C SER A 106 -8.73 2.84 -5.15
N ALA A 107 -9.50 2.22 -4.27
CA ALA A 107 -8.96 1.27 -3.30
C ALA A 107 -8.61 -0.06 -3.97
N ILE A 108 -7.56 -0.72 -3.50
CA ILE A 108 -7.19 -2.08 -3.87
C ILE A 108 -6.57 -2.79 -2.67
N ASN A 109 -6.78 -4.10 -2.57
CA ASN A 109 -6.08 -4.91 -1.58
C ASN A 109 -4.57 -4.94 -1.90
N ARG A 110 -3.75 -4.51 -0.94
CA ARG A 110 -2.30 -4.40 -1.11
C ARG A 110 -1.62 -5.74 -1.43
N VAL A 111 -2.10 -6.85 -0.86
CA VAL A 111 -1.55 -8.19 -1.14
C VAL A 111 -1.86 -8.57 -2.58
N VAL A 112 -3.12 -8.43 -3.00
CA VAL A 112 -3.56 -8.71 -4.37
C VAL A 112 -2.76 -7.89 -5.39
N LEU A 113 -2.62 -6.58 -5.17
CA LEU A 113 -1.83 -5.72 -6.06
C LEU A 113 -0.37 -6.19 -6.15
N ARG A 114 0.24 -6.52 -5.01
CA ARG A 114 1.63 -6.98 -4.99
C ARG A 114 1.78 -8.30 -5.74
N ASP A 115 0.89 -9.25 -5.51
CA ASP A 115 0.98 -10.58 -6.09
C ASP A 115 0.83 -10.53 -7.61
N LEU A 116 -0.12 -9.73 -8.11
CA LEU A 116 -0.23 -9.43 -9.53
C LEU A 116 1.07 -8.81 -10.06
N LEU A 117 1.57 -7.74 -9.45
CA LEU A 117 2.83 -7.10 -9.88
C LEU A 117 4.03 -8.07 -9.88
N LEU A 118 4.07 -9.06 -8.99
CA LEU A 118 5.15 -10.03 -8.92
C LEU A 118 4.97 -11.23 -9.85
N GLU A 119 3.77 -11.48 -10.39
CA GLU A 119 3.50 -12.64 -11.23
C GLU A 119 4.42 -12.69 -12.48
N PRO A 120 4.55 -11.62 -13.30
CA PRO A 120 5.47 -11.64 -14.43
C PRO A 120 6.94 -11.66 -14.02
N VAL A 121 7.29 -11.02 -12.90
CA VAL A 121 8.66 -10.98 -12.37
C VAL A 121 9.09 -12.39 -11.94
N ASN A 122 8.20 -13.15 -11.30
CA ASN A 122 8.41 -14.56 -10.97
C ASN A 122 8.48 -15.44 -12.21
N ALA A 123 7.59 -15.23 -13.18
CA ALA A 123 7.57 -16.00 -14.43
C ALA A 123 8.90 -15.86 -15.21
N LYS A 124 9.57 -14.71 -15.09
CA LYS A 124 10.91 -14.44 -15.66
C LYS A 124 12.06 -14.88 -14.75
N SER A 125 11.79 -15.49 -13.59
CA SER A 125 12.78 -15.86 -12.57
C SER A 125 13.65 -14.68 -12.08
N SER A 126 13.13 -13.45 -12.19
CA SER A 126 13.82 -12.20 -11.93
C SER A 126 13.65 -11.71 -10.48
N ILE A 127 13.25 -12.59 -9.57
CA ILE A 127 13.16 -12.33 -8.13
C ILE A 127 13.78 -13.48 -7.33
N LYS A 128 14.49 -13.13 -6.26
CA LYS A 128 15.09 -14.06 -5.29
C LYS A 128 14.58 -13.72 -3.89
N PHE A 129 13.88 -14.65 -3.27
CA PHE A 129 13.35 -14.56 -1.90
C PHE A 129 14.39 -15.02 -0.86
N GLY A 130 14.16 -14.70 0.41
CA GLY A 130 15.08 -15.04 1.51
C GLY A 130 16.42 -14.29 1.47
N LYS A 131 16.52 -13.21 0.68
CA LYS A 131 17.76 -12.47 0.43
C LYS A 131 17.71 -11.10 1.10
N ALA A 132 18.09 -11.08 2.38
CA ALA A 132 18.17 -9.84 3.14
C ALA A 132 19.44 -9.07 2.77
N PHE A 133 19.28 -7.90 2.15
CA PHE A 133 20.40 -7.00 1.83
C PHE A 133 21.15 -6.57 3.10
N GLN A 134 22.49 -6.62 3.03
CA GLN A 134 23.35 -6.30 4.16
C GLN A 134 24.23 -5.07 3.92
N ARG A 135 24.88 -4.97 2.77
CA ARG A 135 25.80 -3.88 2.43
C ARG A 135 26.07 -3.88 0.93
N TYR A 136 26.70 -2.81 0.44
CA TYR A 136 27.24 -2.76 -0.90
C TYR A 136 28.69 -2.28 -0.88
N GLU A 137 29.43 -2.56 -1.95
CA GLU A 137 30.73 -1.97 -2.25
C GLU A 137 30.70 -1.45 -3.69
N ILE A 138 31.40 -0.35 -3.94
CA ILE A 138 31.67 0.11 -5.31
C ILE A 138 33.06 -0.41 -5.68
N ILE A 139 33.15 -1.10 -6.81
CA ILE A 139 34.40 -1.63 -7.35
C ILE A 139 34.61 -1.07 -8.75
N SER A 140 35.85 -0.95 -9.19
CA SER A 140 36.16 -0.65 -10.60
C SER A 140 36.29 -1.95 -11.38
N ASP A 141 35.73 -1.99 -12.58
CA ASP A 141 35.92 -3.07 -13.54
C ASP A 141 37.24 -2.91 -14.31
N ASP A 142 37.61 -3.94 -15.07
CA ASP A 142 38.85 -3.99 -15.86
C ASP A 142 38.94 -2.88 -16.93
N ALA A 143 37.82 -2.25 -17.28
CA ALA A 143 37.73 -1.15 -18.23
C ALA A 143 37.70 0.23 -17.53
N GLY A 144 37.82 0.28 -16.21
CA GLY A 144 37.78 1.51 -15.41
C GLY A 144 36.38 2.05 -15.12
N GLY A 145 35.33 1.27 -15.38
CA GLY A 145 33.94 1.61 -15.03
C GLY A 145 33.58 1.15 -13.63
N ASP A 146 32.70 1.89 -12.93
CA ASP A 146 32.24 1.50 -11.60
C ASP A 146 31.14 0.43 -11.68
N LYS A 147 31.20 -0.54 -10.77
CA LYS A 147 30.19 -1.56 -10.51
C LYS A 147 29.82 -1.57 -9.04
N VAL A 148 28.65 -2.10 -8.72
CA VAL A 148 28.18 -2.27 -7.35
C VAL A 148 28.13 -3.76 -7.01
N VAL A 149 28.86 -4.17 -5.98
CA VAL A 149 28.73 -5.50 -5.38
C VAL A 149 27.73 -5.43 -4.23
N VAL A 150 26.69 -6.24 -4.30
CA VAL A 150 25.59 -6.29 -3.33
C VAL A 150 25.75 -7.55 -2.49
N TYR A 151 25.80 -7.39 -1.16
CA TYR A 151 25.98 -8.50 -0.22
C TYR A 151 24.70 -8.78 0.57
N PHE A 152 24.41 -10.06 0.78
CA PHE A 152 23.23 -10.53 1.48
C PHE A 152 23.60 -11.23 2.80
N ALA A 153 22.64 -11.30 3.72
CA ALA A 153 22.84 -11.83 5.07
C ALA A 153 23.21 -13.34 5.11
N ASP A 154 22.95 -14.07 4.03
CA ASP A 154 23.33 -15.49 3.89
C ASP A 154 24.79 -15.68 3.42
N GLY A 155 25.56 -14.59 3.33
CA GLY A 155 26.96 -14.60 2.88
C GLY A 155 27.14 -14.56 1.36
N THR A 156 26.05 -14.65 0.59
CA THR A 156 26.12 -14.54 -0.88
C THR A 156 26.23 -13.09 -1.32
N SER A 157 26.70 -12.89 -2.56
CA SER A 157 26.75 -11.58 -3.19
C SER A 157 26.36 -11.65 -4.67
N ASN A 158 26.08 -10.49 -5.27
CA ASN A 158 25.92 -10.35 -6.71
C ASN A 158 26.36 -8.96 -7.17
N THR A 159 26.86 -8.85 -8.39
CA THR A 159 27.37 -7.59 -8.97
C THR A 159 26.38 -7.02 -9.99
N CYS A 160 26.24 -5.70 -10.02
CA CYS A 160 25.39 -4.96 -10.95
C CYS A 160 25.99 -3.60 -11.34
N ASP A 161 25.40 -2.96 -12.35
CA ASP A 161 25.71 -1.58 -12.72
C ASP A 161 24.98 -0.58 -11.82
N ILE A 162 23.71 -0.86 -11.49
CA ILE A 162 22.90 -0.01 -10.63
C ILE A 162 22.24 -0.83 -9.52
N LEU A 163 22.40 -0.35 -8.29
CA LEU A 163 21.65 -0.79 -7.12
C LEU A 163 20.51 0.19 -6.82
N ILE A 164 19.29 -0.32 -6.73
CA ILE A 164 18.09 0.46 -6.40
C ILE A 164 17.52 -0.01 -5.05
N GLY A 165 17.39 0.92 -4.11
CA GLY A 165 16.70 0.69 -2.84
C GLY A 165 15.20 0.86 -2.97
N ALA A 166 14.45 -0.24 -2.90
CA ALA A 166 12.99 -0.28 -2.82
C ALA A 166 12.51 -1.04 -1.55
N ASP A 167 13.31 -0.97 -0.48
CA ASP A 167 13.22 -1.78 0.74
C ASP A 167 12.41 -1.15 1.88
N GLY A 168 11.58 -0.15 1.55
CA GLY A 168 10.50 0.36 2.40
C GLY A 168 10.96 1.29 3.53
N SER A 169 10.07 1.51 4.52
CA SER A 169 10.30 2.46 5.63
C SER A 169 11.48 2.06 6.53
N GLY A 170 11.86 0.78 6.55
CA GLY A 170 13.04 0.29 7.25
C GLY A 170 14.32 0.31 6.39
N SER A 171 14.34 1.05 5.28
CA SER A 171 15.36 0.93 4.24
C SER A 171 16.77 0.99 4.80
N LYS A 172 17.53 -0.08 4.54
CA LYS A 172 18.95 -0.14 4.85
C LYS A 172 19.75 0.52 3.74
N VAL A 173 19.29 0.42 2.49
CA VAL A 173 19.93 1.11 1.36
C VAL A 173 19.94 2.62 1.61
N ASN A 174 18.81 3.21 2.01
CA ASN A 174 18.67 4.63 2.34
C ASN A 174 19.70 5.11 3.36
N LYS A 175 19.92 4.32 4.41
CA LYS A 175 20.89 4.63 5.46
C LYS A 175 22.33 4.55 4.94
N LEU A 176 22.66 3.51 4.18
CA LEU A 176 24.03 3.28 3.71
C LEU A 176 24.47 4.27 2.63
N VAL A 177 23.55 4.75 1.79
CA VAL A 177 23.86 5.82 0.81
C VAL A 177 23.86 7.22 1.45
N GLY A 178 23.61 7.33 2.76
CA GLY A 178 23.60 8.60 3.48
C GLY A 178 22.40 9.50 3.21
N ALA A 179 21.32 8.98 2.61
CA ALA A 179 20.13 9.80 2.30
C ALA A 179 19.42 10.28 3.57
N GLY A 180 19.29 9.41 4.58
CA GLY A 180 18.86 9.79 5.94
C GLY A 180 17.52 10.52 6.03
N ASN A 181 16.64 10.39 5.03
CA ASN A 181 15.41 11.17 4.88
C ASN A 181 14.15 10.43 5.34
N ILE A 182 14.29 9.27 5.99
CA ILE A 182 13.20 8.56 6.64
C ILE A 182 13.20 8.93 8.13
N VAL A 183 12.13 9.59 8.58
CA VAL A 183 11.98 10.09 9.94
C VAL A 183 10.86 9.34 10.66
N ASP A 184 11.19 8.74 11.80
CA ASP A 184 10.21 8.09 12.67
C ASP A 184 9.33 9.13 13.37
N ILE A 185 8.02 9.00 13.24
CA ILE A 185 7.06 9.81 13.99
C ILE A 185 6.88 9.22 15.38
N LYS A 186 7.49 9.86 16.39
CA LYS A 186 7.47 9.39 17.79
C LYS A 186 6.42 10.09 18.66
N THR A 187 5.69 11.03 18.09
CA THR A 187 4.75 11.93 18.79
C THR A 187 3.32 11.37 18.92
N HIS A 188 3.00 10.31 18.18
CA HIS A 188 1.67 9.72 18.14
C HIS A 188 1.72 8.21 18.39
N TRP A 189 0.65 7.70 19.00
CA TRP A 189 0.24 6.31 18.90
C TRP A 189 -0.53 6.14 17.59
N SER A 190 -0.27 5.06 16.84
CA SER A 190 -1.01 4.73 15.63
C SER A 190 -1.69 3.38 15.81
N PHE A 191 -3.02 3.41 15.80
CA PHE A 191 -3.85 2.21 15.85
C PHE A 191 -4.45 2.00 14.47
N VAL A 192 -4.36 0.77 13.98
CA VAL A 192 -4.86 0.40 12.67
C VAL A 192 -5.68 -0.86 12.82
N SER A 193 -6.87 -0.86 12.22
CA SER A 193 -7.71 -2.04 12.15
C SER A 193 -8.22 -2.25 10.74
N LYS A 194 -8.36 -3.53 10.41
CA LYS A 194 -8.99 -4.03 9.21
C LYS A 194 -9.90 -5.18 9.63
N GLY A 195 -11.06 -5.27 9.01
CA GLY A 195 -11.91 -6.44 9.13
C GLY A 195 -12.69 -6.69 7.85
N ASN A 196 -13.26 -7.88 7.76
CA ASN A 196 -14.22 -8.19 6.71
C ASN A 196 -15.51 -7.40 6.97
N VAL A 197 -16.26 -7.13 5.91
CA VAL A 197 -17.57 -6.48 6.01
C VAL A 197 -18.63 -7.48 5.55
N PRO A 198 -19.27 -8.22 6.48
CA PRO A 198 -20.38 -9.10 6.15
C PRO A 198 -21.52 -8.32 5.49
N MET A 199 -22.23 -8.97 4.56
CA MET A 199 -23.35 -8.33 3.85
C MET A 199 -24.43 -7.79 4.78
N GLU A 200 -24.68 -8.48 5.89
CA GLU A 200 -25.63 -8.08 6.93
C GLU A 200 -25.22 -6.82 7.70
N ARG A 201 -23.92 -6.52 7.80
CA ARG A 201 -23.40 -5.36 8.55
C ARG A 201 -23.32 -4.10 7.71
N LEU A 202 -23.26 -4.23 6.39
CA LEU A 202 -23.13 -3.08 5.50
C LEU A 202 -24.28 -2.06 5.64
N PRO A 203 -25.57 -2.46 5.74
CA PRO A 203 -26.68 -1.54 5.95
C PRO A 203 -26.68 -0.86 7.32
N GLU A 204 -26.00 -1.43 8.32
CA GLU A 204 -25.87 -0.83 9.66
C GLU A 204 -24.85 0.32 9.69
N LEU A 205 -24.01 0.45 8.66
CA LEU A 205 -23.02 1.53 8.60
C LEU A 205 -23.70 2.88 8.37
N PRO A 206 -23.24 3.95 9.04
CA PRO A 206 -23.67 5.30 8.71
C PRO A 206 -23.50 5.59 7.22
N SER A 207 -24.51 6.20 6.60
CA SER A 207 -24.57 6.44 5.15
C SER A 207 -23.31 7.13 4.59
N ARG A 208 -22.66 7.98 5.39
CA ARG A 208 -21.41 8.66 5.03
C ARG A 208 -20.25 7.68 4.80
N LEU A 209 -20.15 6.61 5.58
CA LEU A 209 -19.08 5.60 5.49
C LEU A 209 -19.21 4.71 4.24
N LEU A 210 -20.39 4.68 3.62
CA LEU A 210 -20.64 3.93 2.38
C LEU A 210 -20.22 4.70 1.12
N LYS A 211 -20.25 6.04 1.18
CA LYS A 211 -20.04 6.92 0.01
C LYS A 211 -18.56 7.09 -0.38
N GLY A 212 -17.63 6.83 0.53
CA GLY A 212 -16.20 6.97 0.26
C GLY A 212 -15.39 7.15 1.54
N PRO A 213 -14.05 7.34 1.43
CA PRO A 213 -13.20 7.53 2.57
C PRO A 213 -13.58 8.78 3.36
N ILE A 214 -13.34 8.77 4.66
CA ILE A 214 -13.46 9.95 5.50
C ILE A 214 -12.17 10.23 6.24
N ILE A 215 -11.98 11.51 6.55
CA ILE A 215 -10.90 11.98 7.42
C ILE A 215 -11.49 12.91 8.47
N THR A 216 -11.13 12.72 9.73
CA THR A 216 -11.47 13.64 10.81
C THR A 216 -10.21 14.05 11.55
N PHE A 217 -10.06 15.35 11.83
CA PHE A 217 -9.01 15.90 12.67
C PHE A 217 -9.62 16.66 13.84
N SER A 218 -9.19 16.37 15.07
CA SER A 218 -9.57 17.16 16.24
C SER A 218 -8.56 16.97 17.37
N LYS A 219 -8.14 18.06 18.02
CA LYS A 219 -7.17 18.04 19.14
C LYS A 219 -5.88 17.25 18.83
N GLY A 220 -5.41 17.30 17.59
CA GLY A 220 -4.24 16.55 17.12
C GLY A 220 -4.48 15.05 16.84
N ILE A 221 -5.68 14.53 17.12
CA ILE A 221 -6.09 13.18 16.73
C ILE A 221 -6.48 13.20 15.25
N SER A 222 -6.07 12.17 14.49
CA SER A 222 -6.53 11.95 13.12
C SER A 222 -7.15 10.56 12.96
N LEU A 223 -8.34 10.51 12.36
CA LEU A 223 -9.00 9.28 11.94
C LEU A 223 -9.07 9.26 10.42
N PHE A 224 -8.66 8.15 9.82
CA PHE A 224 -8.97 7.81 8.43
C PHE A 224 -9.81 6.54 8.43
N TYR A 225 -10.86 6.51 7.63
CA TYR A 225 -11.65 5.31 7.36
C TYR A 225 -11.83 5.14 5.86
N SER A 226 -11.79 3.89 5.38
CA SER A 226 -12.12 3.52 4.02
C SER A 226 -12.81 2.17 3.98
N LEU A 227 -13.72 2.03 3.01
CA LEU A 227 -14.39 0.79 2.68
C LEU A 227 -13.90 0.30 1.30
N TYR A 228 -13.72 -1.00 1.15
CA TYR A 228 -13.38 -1.66 -0.11
C TYR A 228 -14.44 -2.70 -0.42
N LEU A 229 -15.19 -2.44 -1.49
CA LEU A 229 -16.20 -3.35 -2.04
C LEU A 229 -15.77 -3.70 -3.47
N PRO A 230 -15.00 -4.78 -3.69
CA PRO A 230 -14.66 -5.23 -5.02
C PRO A 230 -15.88 -5.82 -5.72
N ALA A 231 -16.00 -5.65 -7.04
CA ALA A 231 -17.10 -6.23 -7.81
C ALA A 231 -17.16 -7.76 -7.68
N SER A 232 -18.38 -8.32 -7.62
CA SER A 232 -18.62 -9.76 -7.76
C SER A 232 -18.33 -10.17 -9.20
N PHE A 233 -17.30 -10.99 -9.41
CA PHE A 233 -16.92 -11.42 -10.76
C PHE A 233 -17.73 -12.65 -11.21
N ASP A 234 -18.87 -12.42 -11.86
CA ASP A 234 -19.59 -13.42 -12.66
C ASP A 234 -19.43 -13.18 -14.18
N GLY A 235 -18.55 -12.25 -14.59
CA GLY A 235 -18.22 -11.99 -15.99
C GLY A 235 -19.31 -11.30 -16.84
N ARG A 236 -20.38 -10.79 -16.22
CA ARG A 236 -21.43 -10.03 -16.91
C ARG A 236 -21.41 -8.56 -16.48
N PRO A 237 -21.61 -7.60 -17.41
CA PRO A 237 -21.97 -6.23 -17.01
C PRO A 237 -23.30 -6.33 -16.26
N GLN A 238 -23.30 -6.03 -14.97
CA GLN A 238 -24.53 -5.99 -14.19
C GLN A 238 -25.09 -4.57 -14.24
N GLU A 239 -26.19 -4.43 -14.95
CA GLU A 239 -27.12 -3.32 -14.75
C GLU A 239 -27.59 -3.33 -13.29
N SER A 240 -27.64 -2.15 -12.68
CA SER A 240 -28.12 -1.95 -11.32
C SER A 240 -29.60 -2.33 -11.23
N VAL A 241 -29.90 -3.57 -10.85
CA VAL A 241 -31.26 -3.96 -10.48
C VAL A 241 -31.43 -3.66 -8.99
N ASP A 242 -32.33 -2.74 -8.66
CA ASP A 242 -32.81 -2.41 -7.30
C ASP A 242 -31.81 -1.83 -6.30
N SER A 243 -30.98 -0.87 -6.68
CA SER A 243 -30.20 0.00 -5.75
C SER A 243 -29.30 -0.72 -4.71
N LYS A 244 -29.12 -2.04 -4.82
CA LYS A 244 -28.24 -2.84 -3.98
C LYS A 244 -26.86 -2.91 -4.64
N ILE A 245 -25.83 -2.55 -3.87
CA ILE A 245 -24.43 -2.67 -4.30
C ILE A 245 -24.10 -4.17 -4.32
N ILE A 246 -23.77 -4.71 -5.50
CA ILE A 246 -23.32 -6.08 -5.67
C ILE A 246 -21.79 -6.10 -5.56
N TYR A 247 -21.24 -6.89 -4.63
CA TYR A 247 -19.81 -6.97 -4.37
C TYR A 247 -19.40 -8.36 -3.85
N ASP A 248 -18.11 -8.69 -4.00
CA ASP A 248 -17.53 -9.92 -3.47
C ASP A 248 -17.34 -9.78 -1.94
N ALA A 249 -18.27 -10.35 -1.18
CA ALA A 249 -18.26 -10.30 0.28
C ALA A 249 -17.08 -11.05 0.92
N ALA A 250 -16.46 -12.01 0.22
CA ALA A 250 -15.28 -12.71 0.72
C ALA A 250 -14.03 -11.82 0.68
N GLN A 251 -14.02 -10.81 -0.19
CA GLN A 251 -12.92 -9.86 -0.34
C GLN A 251 -13.24 -8.46 0.23
N ALA A 252 -14.50 -8.18 0.50
CA ALA A 252 -14.95 -6.93 1.08
C ALA A 252 -14.32 -6.69 2.46
N SER A 253 -13.80 -5.48 2.66
CA SER A 253 -13.18 -5.12 3.92
C SER A 253 -13.34 -3.64 4.25
N TYR A 254 -13.27 -3.33 5.53
CA TYR A 254 -13.06 -1.98 6.01
C TYR A 254 -11.63 -1.82 6.49
N TYR A 255 -11.17 -0.57 6.51
CA TYR A 255 -9.91 -0.16 7.09
C TYR A 255 -10.13 1.14 7.84
N TRP A 256 -9.61 1.22 9.06
CA TRP A 256 -9.44 2.51 9.73
C TRP A 256 -8.08 2.63 10.38
N GLY A 257 -7.58 3.86 10.44
CA GLY A 257 -6.38 4.24 11.17
C GLY A 257 -6.71 5.42 12.08
N LEU A 258 -6.33 5.31 13.35
CA LEU A 258 -6.50 6.35 14.35
C LEU A 258 -5.11 6.70 14.92
N ASN A 259 -4.69 7.95 14.72
CA ASN A 259 -3.45 8.46 15.28
C ASN A 259 -3.78 9.40 16.43
N ILE A 260 -3.20 9.15 17.61
CA ILE A 260 -3.48 9.88 18.85
C ILE A 260 -2.17 10.44 19.39
N PRO A 261 -2.05 11.76 19.66
CA PRO A 261 -0.88 12.32 20.33
C PRO A 261 -0.55 11.57 21.62
N LYS A 262 0.72 11.25 21.86
CA LYS A 262 1.12 10.43 23.01
C LYS A 262 0.64 10.95 24.35
N HIS A 263 0.66 12.28 24.54
CA HIS A 263 0.25 12.93 25.78
C HIS A 263 -1.25 12.81 26.10
N LEU A 264 -2.08 12.35 25.15
CA LEU A 264 -3.51 12.12 25.36
C LEU A 264 -3.82 10.70 25.86
N LEU A 265 -2.85 9.79 25.86
CA LEU A 265 -3.01 8.45 26.40
C LEU A 265 -2.09 8.28 27.62
N PRO A 266 -2.56 7.62 28.70
CA PRO A 266 -1.79 7.44 29.93
C PRO A 266 -0.79 6.27 29.83
N TYR A 267 -0.18 6.07 28.66
CA TYR A 267 0.71 4.95 28.37
C TYR A 267 2.06 5.45 27.84
N ASN A 268 3.13 4.78 28.24
CA ASN A 268 4.49 5.02 27.76
C ASN A 268 4.94 3.92 26.79
N ASP A 269 4.44 2.70 26.96
CA ASP A 269 4.79 1.53 26.15
C ASP A 269 3.55 0.79 25.61
N ILE A 270 3.68 0.17 24.44
CA ILE A 270 2.57 -0.55 23.79
C ILE A 270 2.10 -1.77 24.60
N SER A 271 2.97 -2.37 25.42
CA SER A 271 2.64 -3.50 26.30
C SER A 271 1.70 -3.12 27.45
N GLU A 272 1.63 -1.84 27.81
CA GLU A 272 0.73 -1.32 28.85
C GLU A 272 -0.73 -1.26 28.36
N ILE A 273 -0.94 -1.20 27.04
CA ILE A 273 -2.26 -1.06 26.42
C ILE A 273 -2.92 -2.43 26.28
N LYS A 274 -3.53 -2.92 27.38
CA LYS A 274 -4.21 -4.22 27.43
C LYS A 274 -5.39 -4.30 26.46
N ASP A 275 -6.22 -3.28 26.43
CA ASP A 275 -7.34 -3.16 25.49
C ASP A 275 -7.13 -1.94 24.58
N ARG A 276 -6.58 -2.22 23.39
CA ARG A 276 -6.29 -1.20 22.38
C ARG A 276 -7.55 -0.61 21.77
N ARG A 277 -8.63 -1.39 21.69
CA ARG A 277 -9.91 -0.91 21.17
C ARG A 277 -10.52 0.07 22.15
N GLN A 278 -10.56 -0.27 23.45
CA GLN A 278 -11.07 0.63 24.47
C GLN A 278 -10.25 1.92 24.53
N ALA A 279 -8.91 1.85 24.47
CA ALA A 279 -8.06 3.03 24.41
C ALA A 279 -8.39 3.96 23.22
N CYS A 280 -8.72 3.39 22.04
CA CYS A 280 -9.18 4.17 20.90
C CYS A 280 -10.53 4.84 21.19
N LEU A 281 -11.50 4.09 21.72
CA LEU A 281 -12.85 4.59 22.03
C LEU A 281 -12.80 5.71 23.07
N ASP A 282 -12.01 5.56 24.13
CA ASP A 282 -11.84 6.59 25.16
C ASP A 282 -11.28 7.89 24.59
N ALA A 283 -10.32 7.79 23.66
CA ALA A 283 -9.70 8.95 23.02
C ALA A 283 -10.66 9.71 22.08
N ILE A 284 -11.66 9.04 21.53
CA ILE A 284 -12.68 9.63 20.65
C ILE A 284 -14.08 9.62 21.27
N LYS A 285 -14.20 9.49 22.60
CA LYS A 285 -15.50 9.33 23.29
C LYS A 285 -16.49 10.47 23.03
N ASP A 286 -15.98 11.66 22.72
CA ASP A 286 -16.78 12.86 22.40
C ASP A 286 -17.02 13.00 20.87
N TRP A 287 -16.70 11.98 20.08
CA TRP A 287 -16.94 11.91 18.65
C TRP A 287 -18.16 11.04 18.37
N ALA A 288 -18.86 11.35 17.26
CA ALA A 288 -20.21 10.96 16.89
C ALA A 288 -21.31 11.66 17.71
N PRO A 289 -22.51 11.86 17.14
CA PRO A 289 -23.68 12.20 17.93
C PRO A 289 -24.10 10.97 18.75
N ASP A 290 -24.59 11.22 19.97
CA ASP A 290 -25.28 10.22 20.79
C ASP A 290 -26.36 9.45 20.01
#